data_AF-A0A5R9QXP5-F1
#
_entry.id   AF-A0A5R9QXP5-F1
#
_cell.length_a   1.000
_cell.length_b   1.000
_cell.length_c   1.000
_cell.angle_alpha   90.00
_cell.angle_beta   90.00
_cell.angle_gamma   90.00
#
_symmetry.space_group_name_H-M   'P 1'
#
loop_
_entity.id
_entity.type
_entity.pdbx_description
1 polymer ?
#
loop_
_entity_poly.entity_id
_entity_poly.type
_entity_poly.pdbx_seq_one_letter_code
_entity_poly.pdbx_strand_id
1 'polypeptide(L)'
;MQRPTFTAEQVCSRTGKGKQDKNVRQWLISVPVTERAEFLKKLWSLNYRYALELFQAAQLPANENRQLVQHWLLTGHHNAAQALIQRATAVLGEKTFWRIASEETLTPAMRELLNYYGGSQLDPMCAVSTAPSVDSSSQP
;
A
#
# COMPACT_ATOMS: atom_id res chain seq x y z
N MET A 1 22.89 -0.30 -22.66
CA MET A 1 22.01 -0.65 -21.54
C MET A 1 22.56 -1.91 -20.88
N GLN A 2 23.04 -1.82 -19.62
CA GLN A 2 23.39 -3.02 -18.85
C GLN A 2 22.09 -3.74 -18.47
N ARG A 3 22.01 -5.05 -18.73
CA ARG A 3 20.85 -5.84 -18.30
C ARG A 3 20.71 -5.79 -16.78
N PRO A 4 19.48 -5.69 -16.24
CA PRO A 4 19.26 -5.76 -14.80
C PRO A 4 19.84 -7.07 -14.25
N THR A 5 20.63 -6.97 -13.18
CA THR A 5 21.30 -8.11 -12.54
C THR A 5 20.29 -9.08 -11.93
N PHE A 6 19.10 -8.60 -11.54
CA PHE A 6 18.00 -9.40 -11.05
C PHE A 6 16.72 -9.11 -11.83
N THR A 7 15.96 -10.15 -12.18
CA THR A 7 14.60 -10.03 -12.70
C THR A 7 13.58 -10.40 -11.64
N ALA A 8 12.33 -9.94 -11.79
CA ALA A 8 11.25 -10.27 -10.86
C ALA A 8 11.03 -11.79 -10.76
N GLU A 9 11.13 -12.51 -11.88
CA GLU A 9 11.00 -13.97 -11.96
C GLU A 9 12.11 -14.70 -11.20
N GLN A 10 13.35 -14.18 -11.23
CA GLN A 10 14.47 -14.81 -10.54
C GLN A 10 14.34 -14.69 -9.01
N VAL A 11 13.67 -13.65 -8.53
CA VAL A 11 13.58 -13.34 -7.10
C VAL A 11 12.19 -13.56 -6.52
N CYS A 12 11.23 -14.06 -7.29
CA CYS A 12 9.86 -14.23 -6.83
C CYS A 12 9.70 -15.29 -5.73
N SER A 13 10.62 -16.24 -5.60
CA SER A 13 10.60 -17.25 -4.53
C SER A 13 11.19 -16.75 -3.20
N ARG A 14 11.68 -15.50 -3.16
CA ARG A 14 12.38 -14.96 -2.00
C ARG A 14 11.42 -14.45 -0.93
N THR A 15 11.95 -14.31 0.29
CA THR A 15 11.18 -13.93 1.48
C THR A 15 11.74 -12.69 2.19
N GLY A 16 12.84 -12.11 1.70
CA GLY A 16 13.44 -10.90 2.29
C GLY A 16 14.39 -11.11 3.46
N LYS A 17 14.62 -12.36 3.89
CA LYS A 17 15.43 -12.72 5.07
C LYS A 17 16.80 -13.34 4.76
N GLY A 18 17.05 -13.74 3.51
CA GLY A 18 18.28 -14.42 3.10
C GLY A 18 19.42 -13.47 2.74
N LYS A 19 20.65 -14.00 2.71
CA LYS A 19 21.86 -13.22 2.36
C LYS A 19 21.75 -12.54 1.00
N GLN A 20 21.18 -13.23 0.00
CA GLN A 20 21.00 -12.67 -1.34
C GLN A 20 19.95 -11.54 -1.37
N ASP A 21 19.02 -11.43 -0.40
CA ASP A 21 18.05 -10.33 -0.34
C ASP A 21 18.75 -8.99 -0.09
N LYS A 22 19.88 -9.00 0.65
CA LYS A 22 20.74 -7.81 0.80
C LYS A 22 21.28 -7.34 -0.55
N ASN A 23 21.68 -8.27 -1.41
CA ASN A 23 22.19 -7.95 -2.75
C ASN A 23 21.07 -7.42 -3.64
N VAL A 24 19.86 -7.98 -3.56
CA VAL A 24 18.70 -7.48 -4.31
C VAL A 24 18.35 -6.06 -3.88
N ARG A 25 18.33 -5.76 -2.57
CA ARG A 25 18.07 -4.40 -2.07
C ARG A 25 19.14 -3.39 -2.56
N GLN A 26 20.41 -3.76 -2.47
CA GLN A 26 21.54 -2.93 -2.92
C GLN A 26 21.50 -2.67 -4.43
N TRP A 27 21.18 -3.70 -5.22
CA TRP A 27 20.98 -3.54 -6.65
C TRP A 27 19.74 -2.69 -6.97
N LEU A 28 18.64 -2.87 -6.24
CA LEU A 28 17.42 -2.11 -6.48
C LEU A 28 17.65 -0.60 -6.31
N ILE A 29 18.44 -0.18 -5.33
CA ILE A 29 18.77 1.25 -5.15
C ILE A 29 19.78 1.79 -6.17
N SER A 30 20.45 0.93 -6.95
CA SER A 30 21.43 1.37 -7.97
C SER A 30 20.82 1.54 -9.36
N VAL A 31 19.66 0.93 -9.64
CA VAL A 31 18.95 1.11 -10.91
C VAL A 31 18.17 2.43 -10.96
N PRO A 32 17.81 2.97 -12.15
CA PRO A 32 16.99 4.17 -12.26
C PRO A 32 15.63 4.05 -11.56
N VAL A 33 15.09 5.16 -11.05
CA VAL A 33 13.83 5.19 -10.29
C VAL A 33 12.65 4.57 -11.06
N THR A 34 12.55 4.85 -12.35
CA THR A 34 11.52 4.28 -13.23
C THR A 34 11.62 2.76 -13.31
N GLU A 35 12.84 2.24 -13.46
CA GLU A 35 13.10 0.79 -13.50
C GLU A 35 12.82 0.12 -12.14
N ARG A 36 13.08 0.79 -11.02
CA ARG A 36 12.71 0.30 -9.67
C ARG A 36 11.21 0.12 -9.54
N ALA A 37 10.45 1.14 -9.94
CA ALA A 37 9.00 1.13 -9.85
C ALA A 37 8.42 0.02 -10.73
N GLU A 38 8.87 -0.11 -11.97
CA GLU A 38 8.42 -1.18 -12.87
C GLU A 38 8.81 -2.57 -12.37
N PHE A 39 10.01 -2.72 -11.81
CA PHE A 39 10.42 -3.96 -11.17
C PHE A 39 9.50 -4.36 -10.02
N LEU A 40 9.14 -3.40 -9.14
CA LEU A 40 8.25 -3.65 -8.01
C LEU A 40 6.82 -3.95 -8.45
N LYS A 41 6.29 -3.27 -9.48
CA LYS A 41 4.98 -3.60 -10.08
C LYS A 41 4.96 -5.03 -10.61
N LYS A 42 6.00 -5.42 -11.34
CA LYS A 42 6.11 -6.77 -11.90
C LYS A 42 6.30 -7.83 -10.80
N LEU A 43 7.10 -7.54 -9.78
CA LEU A 43 7.32 -8.46 -8.67
C LEU A 43 6.06 -8.65 -7.83
N TRP A 44 5.22 -7.62 -7.70
CA TRP A 44 3.98 -7.69 -6.93
C TRP A 44 3.05 -8.79 -7.42
N SER A 45 2.87 -8.93 -8.75
CA SER A 45 2.01 -9.97 -9.32
C SER A 45 2.55 -11.39 -9.12
N LEU A 46 3.87 -11.54 -8.93
CA LEU A 46 4.53 -12.83 -8.70
C LEU A 46 4.63 -13.17 -7.20
N ASN A 47 4.92 -12.18 -6.37
CA ASN A 47 5.05 -12.30 -4.92
C ASN A 47 4.90 -10.93 -4.25
N TYR A 48 3.65 -10.55 -3.94
CA TYR A 48 3.33 -9.29 -3.28
C TYR A 48 4.04 -9.12 -1.92
N ARG A 49 4.26 -10.20 -1.18
CA ARG A 49 4.93 -10.14 0.13
C ARG A 49 6.36 -9.65 -0.04
N TYR A 50 7.09 -10.23 -0.98
CA TYR A 50 8.47 -9.84 -1.23
C TYR A 50 8.57 -8.47 -1.93
N ALA A 51 7.62 -8.12 -2.80
CA ALA A 51 7.52 -6.78 -3.36
C ALA A 51 7.38 -5.72 -2.25
N LEU A 52 6.52 -5.95 -1.26
CA LEU A 52 6.35 -5.05 -0.11
C LEU A 52 7.58 -4.98 0.80
N GLU A 53 8.31 -6.09 0.97
CA GLU A 53 9.60 -6.07 1.68
C GLU A 53 10.62 -5.17 0.96
N LEU A 54 10.67 -5.21 -0.38
CA LEU A 54 11.58 -4.40 -1.17
C LEU A 54 11.12 -2.95 -1.31
N PHE A 55 9.82 -2.69 -1.30
CA PHE A 55 9.23 -1.36 -1.40
C PHE A 55 9.85 -0.35 -0.43
N GLN A 56 9.97 -0.73 0.86
CA GLN A 56 10.59 0.12 1.87
C GLN A 56 12.07 0.38 1.60
N ALA A 57 12.77 -0.58 1.00
CA ALA A 57 14.20 -0.48 0.70
C ALA A 57 14.49 0.21 -0.64
N ALA A 58 13.50 0.37 -1.52
CA ALA A 58 13.67 0.89 -2.87
C ALA A 58 13.99 2.39 -2.91
N GLN A 59 13.73 3.10 -1.80
CA GLN A 59 13.97 4.54 -1.64
C GLN A 59 13.44 5.34 -2.83
N LEU A 60 12.22 5.02 -3.27
CA LEU A 60 11.56 5.78 -4.31
C LEU A 60 11.22 7.18 -3.79
N PRO A 61 11.21 8.21 -4.65
CA PRO A 61 10.68 9.50 -4.27
C PRO A 61 9.17 9.42 -3.96
N ALA A 62 8.65 10.44 -3.28
CA ALA A 62 7.29 10.42 -2.73
C ALA A 62 6.21 10.23 -3.81
N ASN A 63 6.40 10.80 -5.00
CA ASN A 63 5.44 10.68 -6.10
C ASN A 63 5.36 9.25 -6.64
N GLU A 64 6.51 8.59 -6.80
CA GLU A 64 6.61 7.22 -7.28
C GLU A 64 6.08 6.22 -6.23
N ASN A 65 6.33 6.46 -4.93
CA ASN A 65 5.70 5.68 -3.88
C ASN A 65 4.17 5.78 -3.94
N ARG A 66 3.63 6.99 -4.14
CA ARG A 66 2.19 7.21 -4.29
C ARG A 66 1.64 6.43 -5.48
N GLN A 67 2.22 6.63 -6.66
CA GLN A 67 1.77 5.96 -7.90
C GLN A 67 1.84 4.44 -7.78
N LEU A 68 2.87 3.92 -7.12
CA LEU A 68 3.02 2.48 -6.91
C LEU A 68 1.96 1.92 -5.96
N VAL A 69 1.66 2.63 -4.87
CA VAL A 69 0.59 2.24 -3.94
C VAL A 69 -0.77 2.33 -4.60
N GLN A 70 -1.06 3.39 -5.38
CA GLN A 70 -2.28 3.48 -6.19
C GLN A 70 -2.43 2.28 -7.11
N HIS A 71 -1.36 1.93 -7.84
CA HIS A 71 -1.36 0.76 -8.70
C HIS A 71 -1.70 -0.53 -7.94
N TRP A 72 -1.07 -0.79 -6.78
CA TRP A 72 -1.36 -1.99 -5.98
C TRP A 72 -2.73 -2.01 -5.34
N LEU A 73 -3.30 -0.86 -5.00
CA LEU A 73 -4.68 -0.76 -4.51
C LEU A 73 -5.68 -1.15 -5.60
N LEU A 74 -5.41 -0.77 -6.86
CA LEU A 74 -6.26 -1.07 -8.00
C LEU A 74 -6.10 -2.49 -8.54
N THR A 75 -4.86 -2.96 -8.68
CA THR A 75 -4.54 -4.23 -9.36
C THR A 75 -4.17 -5.37 -8.42
N GLY A 76 -4.01 -5.08 -7.13
CA GLY A 76 -3.46 -6.02 -6.19
C GLY A 76 -4.44 -7.04 -5.62
N HIS A 77 -3.88 -8.14 -5.16
CA HIS A 77 -4.65 -9.19 -4.50
C HIS A 77 -5.17 -8.67 -3.15
N HIS A 78 -6.47 -8.81 -2.87
CA HIS A 78 -7.10 -8.31 -1.64
C HIS A 78 -6.47 -8.89 -0.36
N ASN A 79 -6.02 -10.15 -0.38
CA ASN A 79 -5.19 -10.75 0.70
C ASN A 79 -3.92 -9.95 1.08
N ALA A 80 -3.45 -9.05 0.22
CA ALA A 80 -2.32 -8.17 0.53
C ALA A 80 -2.71 -6.96 1.39
N ALA A 81 -4.01 -6.70 1.63
CA ALA A 81 -4.51 -5.50 2.30
C ALA A 81 -3.79 -5.19 3.62
N GLN A 82 -3.71 -6.15 4.54
CA GLN A 82 -3.05 -5.94 5.84
C GLN A 82 -1.56 -5.58 5.68
N ALA A 83 -0.84 -6.34 4.85
CA ALA A 83 0.58 -6.09 4.61
C ALA A 83 0.81 -4.76 3.87
N LEU A 84 -0.09 -4.40 2.96
CA LEU A 84 -0.07 -3.16 2.22
C LEU A 84 -0.28 -1.97 3.17
N ILE A 85 -1.26 -2.03 4.08
CA ILE A 85 -1.44 -1.02 5.13
C ILE A 85 -0.14 -0.87 5.92
N GLN A 86 0.37 -1.95 6.52
CA GLN A 86 1.55 -1.89 7.40
C GLN A 86 2.78 -1.30 6.72
N ARG A 87 3.03 -1.68 5.46
CA ARG A 87 4.25 -1.28 4.76
C ARG A 87 4.11 0.07 4.07
N ALA A 88 2.93 0.39 3.54
CA ALA A 88 2.68 1.66 2.86
C ALA A 88 2.51 2.83 3.83
N THR A 89 1.86 2.62 4.98
CA THR A 89 1.77 3.68 6.00
C THR A 89 3.15 4.05 6.57
N ALA A 90 4.06 3.09 6.69
CA ALA A 90 5.43 3.34 7.11
C ALA A 90 6.25 4.18 6.08
N VAL A 91 5.90 4.12 4.79
CA VAL A 91 6.62 4.85 3.72
C VAL A 91 5.95 6.21 3.43
N LEU A 92 4.62 6.25 3.37
CA LEU A 92 3.85 7.43 2.97
C LEU A 92 3.32 8.26 4.14
N GLY A 93 3.30 7.67 5.33
CA GLY A 93 2.50 8.14 6.46
C GLY A 93 1.05 7.66 6.38
N GLU A 94 0.46 7.37 7.54
CA GLU A 94 -0.89 6.82 7.67
C GLU A 94 -1.96 7.68 7.00
N LYS A 95 -2.00 8.98 7.32
CA LYS A 95 -2.95 9.94 6.72
C LYS A 95 -2.88 9.96 5.20
N THR A 96 -1.67 9.91 4.63
CA THR A 96 -1.49 9.94 3.18
C THR A 96 -1.97 8.64 2.54
N PHE A 97 -1.67 7.49 3.15
CA PHE A 97 -2.15 6.20 2.68
C PHE A 97 -3.67 6.14 2.63
N TRP A 98 -4.36 6.51 3.73
CA TRP A 98 -5.82 6.45 3.78
C TRP A 98 -6.49 7.44 2.82
N ARG A 99 -5.93 8.64 2.65
CA ARG A 99 -6.40 9.58 1.62
C ARG A 99 -6.32 8.95 0.23
N ILE A 100 -5.17 8.37 -0.14
CA ILE A 100 -5.01 7.69 -1.44
C ILE A 100 -6.07 6.59 -1.58
N ALA A 101 -6.17 5.69 -0.59
CA ALA A 101 -7.14 4.59 -0.64
C ALA A 101 -8.59 5.05 -0.73
N SER A 102 -8.94 6.22 -0.19
CA SER A 102 -10.28 6.82 -0.32
C SER A 102 -10.57 7.42 -1.70
N GLU A 103 -9.54 7.90 -2.40
CA GLU A 103 -9.63 8.51 -3.73
C GLU A 103 -9.65 7.44 -4.85
N GLU A 104 -9.14 6.23 -4.59
CA GLU A 104 -9.09 5.14 -5.58
C GLU A 104 -10.39 4.35 -5.71
N THR A 105 -10.68 3.88 -6.93
CA THR A 105 -11.78 2.96 -7.23
C THR A 105 -11.40 1.52 -6.83
N LEU A 106 -11.45 1.23 -5.54
CA LEU A 106 -11.15 -0.09 -5.00
C LEU A 106 -12.19 -1.15 -5.38
N THR A 107 -11.73 -2.39 -5.57
CA THR A 107 -12.65 -3.53 -5.63
C THR A 107 -13.37 -3.69 -4.28
N PRO A 108 -14.61 -4.24 -4.26
CA PRO A 108 -15.36 -4.43 -3.01
C PRO A 108 -14.57 -5.20 -1.95
N ALA A 109 -13.91 -6.30 -2.34
CA ALA A 109 -13.10 -7.12 -1.45
C ALA A 109 -11.88 -6.38 -0.88
N MET A 110 -11.20 -5.57 -1.70
CA MET A 110 -10.08 -4.75 -1.20
C MET A 110 -10.58 -3.70 -0.19
N ARG A 111 -11.69 -3.01 -0.50
CA ARG A 111 -12.29 -2.02 0.42
C ARG A 111 -12.67 -2.66 1.75
N GLU A 112 -13.36 -3.79 1.72
CA GLU A 112 -13.76 -4.53 2.93
C GLU A 112 -12.55 -4.90 3.80
N LEU A 113 -11.52 -5.50 3.21
CA LEU A 113 -10.33 -5.89 3.96
C LEU A 113 -9.53 -4.69 4.47
N LEU A 114 -9.45 -3.60 3.70
CA LEU A 114 -8.82 -2.37 4.17
C LEU A 114 -9.57 -1.77 5.36
N ASN A 115 -10.91 -1.78 5.35
CA ASN A 115 -11.70 -1.35 6.51
C ASN A 115 -11.54 -2.30 7.69
N TYR A 116 -11.58 -3.61 7.47
CA TYR A 116 -11.41 -4.61 8.52
C TYR A 116 -10.06 -4.45 9.24
N TYR A 117 -8.96 -4.38 8.49
CA TYR A 117 -7.62 -4.23 9.07
C TYR A 117 -7.28 -2.78 9.48
N GLY A 118 -7.94 -1.80 8.89
CA GLY A 118 -7.71 -0.37 9.13
C GLY A 118 -8.61 0.27 10.18
N GLY A 119 -9.66 -0.42 10.63
CA GLY A 119 -10.64 0.13 11.57
C GLY A 119 -11.63 1.10 10.91
N SER A 120 -12.22 0.71 9.78
CA SER A 120 -13.27 1.46 9.06
C SER A 120 -12.86 2.85 8.56
N GLN A 121 -11.57 3.06 8.26
CA GLN A 121 -11.04 4.35 7.78
C GLN A 121 -11.60 4.80 6.41
N LEU A 122 -12.16 3.89 5.62
CA LEU A 122 -12.76 4.18 4.32
C LEU A 122 -14.28 4.25 4.37
N ASP A 123 -14.88 3.91 5.51
CA ASP A 123 -16.30 4.11 5.70
C ASP A 123 -16.52 5.59 6.00
N PRO A 124 -17.42 6.26 5.25
CA PRO A 124 -17.85 7.58 5.67
C PRO A 124 -18.44 7.40 7.06
N MET A 125 -17.80 8.01 8.07
CA MET A 125 -18.37 8.07 9.40
C MET A 125 -19.84 8.43 9.23
N CYS A 126 -20.72 7.58 9.77
CA CYS A 126 -22.08 7.99 10.10
C CYS A 126 -21.88 9.25 10.94
N ALA A 127 -22.07 10.42 10.32
CA ALA A 127 -22.00 11.68 11.02
C ALA A 127 -22.97 11.52 12.18
N VAL A 128 -22.44 11.56 13.41
CA VAL A 128 -23.26 11.56 14.61
C VAL A 128 -24.19 12.75 14.44
N SER A 129 -25.41 12.47 14.01
CA SER A 129 -26.50 13.42 14.01
C SER A 129 -26.87 13.58 15.46
N THR A 130 -26.13 14.44 16.17
CA THR A 130 -26.58 15.05 17.41
C THR A 130 -27.84 15.81 17.06
N ALA A 131 -28.99 15.11 17.12
CA ALA A 131 -30.28 15.73 17.12
C ALA A 131 -30.34 16.69 18.32
N PRO A 132 -30.82 17.93 18.15
CA PRO A 132 -31.04 18.81 19.28
C PRO A 132 -32.10 18.20 20.18
N SER A 133 -31.74 17.94 21.44
CA SER A 133 -32.70 17.58 22.48
C SER A 133 -33.82 18.62 22.52
N VAL A 134 -35.03 18.11 22.38
CA VAL A 134 -36.28 18.85 22.34
C VAL A 134 -36.44 19.64 23.64
N ASP A 135 -36.64 20.95 23.47
CA ASP A 135 -37.05 21.90 24.49
C ASP A 135 -38.31 21.38 25.20
N SER A 136 -38.17 21.01 26.47
CA SER A 136 -39.30 20.69 27.35
C SER A 136 -39.51 21.86 28.30
N SER A 137 -40.03 22.95 27.74
CA SER A 137 -40.56 24.08 28.50
C SER A 137 -42.08 24.12 28.30
N SER A 138 -42.85 23.71 29.30
CA SER A 138 -44.08 24.37 29.78
C SER A 138 -44.95 23.45 30.64
N GLN A 139 -44.85 23.60 31.96
CA GLN A 139 -45.98 23.64 32.91
C GLN A 139 -45.57 24.63 34.01
N PRO A 140 -46.50 25.48 34.48
CA PRO A 140 -47.51 25.03 35.45
C PRO A 140 -48.95 25.13 34.95
#